data_AF-A0A1V6E391-F1
#
_entry.id   AF-A0A1V6E391-F1
#
_cell.length_a   1.000
_cell.length_b   1.000
_cell.length_c   1.000
_cell.angle_alpha   90.00
_cell.angle_beta   90.00
_cell.angle_gamma   90.00
#
_symmetry.space_group_name_H-M   'P 1'
#
loop_
_entity.id
_entity.type
_entity.pdbx_description
1 polymer ?
#
loop_
_entity_poly.entity_id
_entity_poly.type
_entity_poly.pdbx_seq_one_letter_code
_entity_poly.pdbx_strand_id
1 'polypeptide(L)'
;MVTFTLVDIDRETTGEPRVHYLIKRAIGVGGDTLRVRNGEVSIKPIGSSEFLDERMLMEGLGLPVKMQRLVNSSEYSEIDNVGIASAYAELDLPLPSRVGMPSVQNANKDAFQYDMIRVTTLRDADPSNSRNAQLAQRYKNGWFIADSRIFPMGDNRDNSRDARYFGPIAEKKVLGHALFIYFPFSRIGSIH
;
A
#
# COMPACT_ATOMS: atom_id res chain seq x y z
N MET A 1 28.71 -34.73 6.94
CA MET A 1 29.51 -33.54 6.61
C MET A 1 28.53 -32.50 6.07
N VAL A 2 28.12 -31.53 6.89
CA VAL A 2 27.14 -30.52 6.48
C VAL A 2 27.94 -29.33 5.94
N THR A 3 27.91 -29.13 4.63
CA THR A 3 28.58 -28.01 3.98
C THR A 3 27.65 -26.80 4.02
N PHE A 4 27.94 -25.82 4.88
CA PHE A 4 27.34 -24.50 4.79
C PHE A 4 28.09 -23.70 3.74
N THR A 5 27.55 -23.63 2.52
CA THR A 5 28.08 -22.73 1.50
C THR A 5 27.61 -21.32 1.83
N LEU A 6 28.55 -20.45 2.23
CA LEU A 6 28.38 -18.98 2.31
C LEU A 6 28.32 -18.42 0.88
N VAL A 7 27.27 -18.76 0.14
CA VAL A 7 26.97 -18.08 -1.12
C VAL A 7 26.34 -16.75 -0.75
N ASP A 8 26.97 -15.65 -1.16
CA ASP A 8 26.32 -14.35 -1.21
C ASP A 8 25.07 -14.48 -2.11
N ILE A 9 23.91 -14.53 -1.47
CA ILE A 9 22.62 -14.83 -2.09
C ILE A 9 22.08 -13.64 -2.89
N ASP A 10 22.83 -12.54 -2.98
CA ASP A 10 22.38 -11.31 -3.64
C ASP A 10 23.09 -11.02 -4.97
N ARG A 11 24.10 -11.80 -5.36
CA ARG A 11 24.80 -11.63 -6.66
C ARG A 11 24.76 -12.89 -7.50
N GLU A 12 24.22 -12.82 -8.72
CA GLU A 12 24.49 -13.86 -9.72
C GLU A 12 25.95 -13.73 -10.21
N THR A 13 26.54 -14.85 -10.61
CA THR A 13 27.90 -14.89 -11.20
C THR A 13 28.00 -14.12 -12.52
N THR A 14 26.86 -13.77 -13.12
CA THR A 14 26.70 -13.08 -14.40
C THR A 14 26.65 -11.55 -14.29
N GLY A 15 26.54 -10.99 -13.09
CA GLY A 15 26.41 -9.54 -12.87
C GLY A 15 24.99 -8.99 -13.08
N GLU A 16 24.02 -9.84 -13.40
CA GLU A 16 22.60 -9.46 -13.48
C GLU A 16 22.00 -9.32 -12.06
N PRO A 17 21.10 -8.34 -11.84
CA PRO A 17 20.37 -8.22 -10.58
C PRO A 17 19.46 -9.44 -10.36
N ARG A 18 19.59 -10.09 -9.19
CA ARG A 18 18.77 -11.25 -8.84
C ARG A 18 17.28 -10.89 -8.78
N VAL A 19 16.44 -11.85 -9.15
CA VAL A 19 14.99 -11.79 -8.93
C VAL A 19 14.72 -11.79 -7.43
N HIS A 20 14.37 -10.63 -6.86
CA HIS A 20 13.93 -10.54 -5.47
C HIS A 20 12.53 -11.14 -5.32
N TYR A 21 12.45 -12.32 -4.72
CA TYR A 21 11.16 -12.92 -4.34
C TYR A 21 10.62 -12.22 -3.10
N LEU A 22 9.42 -11.66 -3.24
CA LEU A 22 8.72 -10.98 -2.15
C LEU A 22 7.54 -11.82 -1.71
N ILE A 23 7.41 -12.03 -0.40
CA ILE A 23 6.20 -12.59 0.20
C ILE A 23 5.29 -11.41 0.55
N LYS A 24 4.07 -11.43 0.00
CA LYS A 24 3.01 -10.45 0.23
C LYS A 24 1.71 -11.20 0.48
N ARG A 25 0.80 -10.62 1.26
CA ARG A 25 -0.55 -11.15 1.41
C ARG A 25 -1.43 -10.70 0.25
N ALA A 26 -2.26 -11.60 -0.26
CA ALA A 26 -3.35 -11.23 -1.16
C ALA A 26 -4.49 -10.65 -0.32
N ILE A 27 -4.67 -9.32 -0.35
CA ILE A 27 -5.69 -8.62 0.44
C ILE A 27 -7.03 -8.52 -0.32
N GLY A 28 -6.99 -8.63 -1.64
CA GLY A 28 -8.19 -8.72 -2.46
C GLY A 28 -7.98 -9.58 -3.68
N VAL A 29 -9.09 -10.07 -4.23
CA VAL A 29 -9.16 -11.00 -5.36
C VAL A 29 -10.07 -10.45 -6.46
N GLY A 30 -10.14 -11.16 -7.59
CA GLY A 30 -10.99 -10.79 -8.72
C GLY A 30 -12.44 -10.46 -8.31
N GLY A 31 -12.93 -9.32 -8.77
CA GLY A 31 -14.26 -8.79 -8.49
C GLY A 31 -14.32 -7.78 -7.34
N ASP A 32 -13.32 -7.76 -6.45
CA ASP A 32 -13.32 -6.82 -5.33
C ASP A 32 -12.95 -5.39 -5.75
N THR A 33 -13.36 -4.42 -4.94
CA THR A 33 -12.85 -3.05 -5.01
C THR A 33 -12.19 -2.66 -3.69
N LEU A 34 -10.94 -2.17 -3.72
CA LEU A 34 -10.22 -1.79 -2.51
C LEU A 34 -9.95 -0.29 -2.46
N ARG A 35 -10.02 0.27 -1.27
CA ARG A 35 -9.62 1.65 -0.98
C ARG A 35 -8.65 1.66 0.18
N VAL A 36 -7.73 2.61 0.15
CA VAL A 36 -6.82 2.86 1.26
C VAL A 36 -6.98 4.31 1.66
N ARG A 37 -7.26 4.55 2.95
CA ARG A 37 -7.41 5.89 3.52
C ARG A 37 -6.85 5.90 4.92
N ASN A 38 -6.02 6.88 5.22
CA ASN A 38 -5.41 7.04 6.53
C ASN A 38 -4.72 5.76 7.01
N GLY A 39 -4.04 5.05 6.09
CA GLY A 39 -3.40 3.76 6.32
C GLY A 39 -4.34 2.57 6.52
N GLU A 40 -5.65 2.78 6.61
CA GLU A 40 -6.66 1.72 6.71
C GLU A 40 -7.09 1.26 5.33
N VAL A 41 -7.35 -0.04 5.20
CA VAL A 41 -7.82 -0.65 3.95
C VAL A 41 -9.29 -1.02 4.11
N SER A 42 -10.09 -0.64 3.14
CA SER A 42 -11.48 -1.06 3.05
C SER A 42 -11.69 -1.83 1.74
N ILE A 43 -12.38 -2.96 1.84
CA ILE A 43 -12.65 -3.88 0.75
C ILE A 43 -14.15 -3.88 0.51
N LYS A 44 -14.58 -3.67 -0.71
CA LYS A 44 -15.95 -3.91 -1.16
C LYS A 44 -15.93 -5.21 -1.97
N PRO A 45 -16.39 -6.34 -1.38
CA PRO A 45 -16.44 -7.60 -2.08
C PRO A 45 -17.35 -7.56 -3.31
N ILE A 46 -17.14 -8.48 -4.24
CA ILE A 46 -18.07 -8.68 -5.35
C ILE A 46 -19.51 -8.91 -4.83
N GLY A 47 -20.47 -8.20 -5.42
CA GLY A 47 -21.87 -8.26 -4.99
C GLY A 47 -22.23 -7.42 -3.76
N SER A 48 -21.25 -6.84 -3.06
CA SER A 48 -21.51 -5.89 -1.95
C SER A 48 -21.74 -4.47 -2.47
N SER A 49 -22.68 -3.75 -1.85
CA SER A 49 -22.86 -2.31 -2.02
C SER A 49 -21.92 -1.48 -1.13
N GLU A 50 -21.39 -2.08 -0.06
CA GLU A 50 -20.66 -1.38 0.99
C GLU A 50 -19.20 -1.81 1.09
N PHE A 51 -18.36 -0.85 1.49
CA PHE A 51 -16.97 -1.10 1.84
C PHE A 51 -16.91 -1.59 3.28
N LEU A 52 -16.29 -2.74 3.49
CA LEU A 52 -16.01 -3.32 4.79
C LEU A 52 -14.55 -3.03 5.16
N ASP A 53 -14.30 -2.79 6.44
CA ASP A 53 -12.94 -2.66 6.95
C ASP A 53 -12.19 -4.00 6.86
N GLU A 54 -10.92 -3.97 6.45
CA GLU A 54 -10.10 -5.18 6.32
C GLU A 54 -10.03 -5.95 7.64
N ARG A 55 -9.84 -5.27 8.77
CA ARG A 55 -9.76 -5.93 10.08
C ARG A 55 -11.06 -6.63 10.41
N MET A 56 -12.19 -5.95 10.25
CA MET A 56 -13.51 -6.52 10.50
C MET A 56 -13.77 -7.74 9.61
N LEU A 57 -13.37 -7.68 8.33
CA LEU A 57 -13.49 -8.80 7.40
C LEU A 57 -12.64 -9.99 7.86
N MET A 58 -11.37 -9.75 8.22
CA MET A 58 -10.47 -10.80 8.70
C MET A 58 -10.99 -11.44 9.98
N GLU A 59 -11.44 -10.65 10.96
CA GLU A 59 -12.02 -11.13 12.20
C GLU A 59 -13.29 -11.96 11.94
N GLY A 60 -14.19 -11.48 11.07
CA GLY A 60 -15.40 -12.19 10.69
C GLY A 60 -15.15 -13.52 9.97
N LEU A 61 -14.04 -13.63 9.25
CA LEU A 61 -13.59 -14.86 8.58
C LEU A 61 -12.74 -15.78 9.48
N GLY A 62 -12.47 -15.38 10.73
CA GLY A 62 -11.58 -16.11 11.63
C GLY A 62 -10.12 -16.13 11.18
N LEU A 63 -9.70 -15.17 10.35
CA LEU A 63 -8.34 -15.03 9.84
C LEU A 63 -7.48 -14.20 10.80
N PRO A 64 -6.17 -14.49 10.90
CA PRO A 64 -5.29 -13.79 11.83
C PRO A 64 -5.01 -12.35 11.37
N VAL A 65 -5.40 -11.38 12.20
CA VAL A 65 -5.12 -9.95 11.98
C VAL A 65 -3.65 -9.65 12.32
N LYS A 66 -2.75 -9.84 11.35
CA LYS A 66 -1.30 -9.56 11.49
C LYS A 66 -0.89 -8.27 10.77
N MET A 67 -1.58 -7.16 11.03
CA MET A 67 -1.24 -5.87 10.41
C MET A 67 -0.36 -5.04 11.35
N GLN A 68 0.79 -4.57 10.87
CA GLN A 68 1.65 -3.65 11.61
C GLN A 68 1.51 -2.24 11.02
N ARG A 69 1.11 -1.31 11.89
CA ARG A 69 1.14 0.13 11.62
C ARG A 69 2.33 0.74 12.36
N LEU A 70 3.13 1.49 11.64
CA LEU A 70 4.19 2.36 12.16
C LEU A 70 3.68 3.78 12.36
N VAL A 71 2.67 4.22 11.58
CA VAL A 71 2.08 5.56 11.67
C VAL A 71 0.85 5.55 12.56
N ASN A 72 0.84 6.39 13.60
CA ASN A 72 -0.33 6.55 14.45
C ASN A 72 -1.44 7.32 13.73
N SER A 73 -2.69 7.03 14.07
CA SER A 73 -3.87 7.67 13.45
C SER A 73 -3.88 9.20 13.61
N SER A 74 -3.33 9.73 14.71
CA SER A 74 -3.22 11.17 14.95
C SER A 74 -2.28 11.90 13.98
N GLU A 75 -1.26 11.20 13.47
CA GLU A 75 -0.23 11.76 12.60
C GLU A 75 -0.74 12.01 11.17
N TYR A 76 -1.87 11.39 10.77
CA TYR A 76 -2.44 11.55 9.43
C TYR A 76 -2.89 12.98 9.14
N SER A 77 -3.36 13.71 10.15
CA SER A 77 -3.68 15.13 10.01
C SER A 77 -2.49 15.95 9.54
N GLU A 78 -1.29 15.62 10.00
CA GLU A 78 -0.06 16.29 9.60
C GLU A 78 0.36 15.87 8.19
N ILE A 79 0.25 14.58 7.85
CA ILE A 79 0.52 14.08 6.50
C ILE A 79 -0.38 14.78 5.47
N ASP A 80 -1.67 14.91 5.78
CA ASP A 80 -2.63 15.61 4.94
C ASP A 80 -2.23 17.09 4.77
N ASN A 81 -1.84 17.76 5.86
CA ASN A 81 -1.36 19.14 5.81
C ASN A 81 -0.11 19.29 4.94
N VAL A 82 0.85 18.36 4.98
CA VAL A 82 2.02 18.38 4.08
C VAL A 82 1.58 18.22 2.63
N GLY A 83 0.64 17.31 2.34
CA GLY A 83 0.10 17.12 0.99
C GLY A 83 -0.57 18.37 0.43
N ILE A 84 -1.39 19.03 1.24
CA ILE A 84 -2.01 20.32 0.90
C ILE A 84 -0.92 21.37 0.67
N ALA A 85 0.05 21.49 1.57
CA ALA A 85 1.10 22.49 1.45
C ALA A 85 1.94 22.32 0.17
N SER A 86 2.26 21.08 -0.20
CA SER A 86 2.95 20.78 -1.46
C SER A 86 2.13 21.19 -2.68
N ALA A 87 0.81 20.92 -2.69
CA ALA A 87 -0.05 21.30 -3.79
C ALA A 87 -0.12 22.82 -3.98
N TYR A 88 -0.22 23.58 -2.88
CA TYR A 88 -0.22 25.04 -2.94
C TYR A 88 1.12 25.60 -3.43
N ALA A 89 2.23 25.03 -2.98
CA ALA A 89 3.56 25.42 -3.45
C ALA A 89 3.72 25.17 -4.96
N GLU A 90 3.17 24.08 -5.50
CA GLU A 90 3.21 23.79 -6.93
C GLU A 90 2.35 24.71 -7.79
N LEU A 91 1.27 25.23 -7.22
CA LEU A 91 0.37 26.18 -7.87
C LEU A 91 0.84 27.64 -7.71
N ASP A 92 1.97 27.87 -7.02
CA ASP A 92 2.46 29.20 -6.64
C ASP A 92 1.41 30.02 -5.86
N LEU A 93 0.67 29.34 -4.97
CA LEU A 93 -0.38 29.93 -4.14
C LEU A 93 0.05 30.09 -2.68
N PRO A 94 -0.40 31.14 -1.99
CA PRO A 94 -0.12 31.31 -0.57
C PRO A 94 -0.81 30.22 0.27
N LEU A 95 -0.09 29.67 1.25
CA LEU A 95 -0.59 28.62 2.13
C LEU A 95 -1.78 29.11 2.98
N PRO A 96 -2.89 28.35 3.06
CA PRO A 96 -4.00 28.69 3.94
C PRO A 96 -3.59 28.65 5.41
N SER A 97 -4.00 29.63 6.21
CA SER A 97 -3.64 29.73 7.64
C SER A 97 -3.99 28.49 8.47
N ARG A 98 -4.99 27.70 8.05
CA ARG A 98 -5.41 26.45 8.71
C ARG A 98 -4.39 25.31 8.62
N VAL A 99 -3.48 25.33 7.64
CA VAL A 99 -2.52 24.24 7.37
C VAL A 99 -1.28 24.36 8.27
N GLY A 100 -1.01 25.57 8.78
CA GLY A 100 0.20 25.85 9.56
C GLY A 100 1.48 25.68 8.74
N MET A 101 2.58 25.35 9.42
CA MET A 101 3.88 25.01 8.82
C MET A 101 4.15 23.51 9.02
N PRO A 102 3.69 22.64 8.10
CA PRO A 102 3.81 21.20 8.28
C PRO A 102 5.24 20.71 8.01
N SER A 103 5.69 19.66 8.72
CA SER A 103 7.03 19.09 8.55
C SER A 103 7.07 18.07 7.41
N VAL A 104 7.94 18.31 6.42
CA VAL A 104 8.15 17.41 5.26
C VAL A 104 8.58 16.00 5.68
N GLN A 105 9.21 15.85 6.85
CA GLN A 105 9.63 14.54 7.36
C GLN A 105 8.46 13.57 7.54
N ASN A 106 7.26 14.09 7.82
CA ASN A 106 6.08 13.28 8.04
C ASN A 106 5.44 12.77 6.74
N ALA A 107 5.68 13.42 5.59
CA ALA A 107 5.18 12.92 4.30
C ALA A 107 5.73 11.54 3.92
N ASN A 108 6.98 11.25 4.29
CA ASN A 108 7.62 9.98 3.97
C ASN A 108 7.09 8.79 4.78
N LYS A 109 6.30 9.04 5.84
CA LYS A 109 5.72 8.00 6.68
C LYS A 109 4.61 7.23 5.97
N ASP A 110 3.78 7.92 5.18
CA ASP A 110 2.77 7.32 4.30
C ASP A 110 2.72 8.11 2.98
N ALA A 111 3.62 7.76 2.06
CA ALA A 111 3.73 8.41 0.77
C ALA A 111 2.46 8.28 -0.08
N PHE A 112 1.68 7.21 0.12
CA PHE A 112 0.43 7.00 -0.60
C PHE A 112 -0.64 8.00 -0.16
N GLN A 113 -0.82 8.19 1.15
CA GLN A 113 -1.74 9.20 1.67
C GLN A 113 -1.31 10.61 1.26
N TYR A 114 -0.02 10.93 1.42
CA TYR A 114 0.54 12.22 1.01
C TYR A 114 0.22 12.54 -0.47
N ASP A 115 0.50 11.62 -1.39
CA ASP A 115 0.26 11.87 -2.82
C ASP A 115 -1.24 11.96 -3.14
N MET A 116 -2.07 11.14 -2.48
CA MET A 116 -3.52 11.24 -2.62
C MET A 116 -4.01 12.66 -2.30
N ILE A 117 -3.66 13.19 -1.13
CA ILE A 117 -4.12 14.52 -0.69
C ILE A 117 -3.58 15.62 -1.59
N ARG A 118 -2.30 15.55 -1.95
CA ARG A 118 -1.66 16.48 -2.88
C ARG A 118 -2.40 16.52 -4.22
N VAL A 119 -2.60 15.37 -4.85
CA VAL A 119 -3.29 15.25 -6.14
C VAL A 119 -4.75 15.70 -6.05
N THR A 120 -5.47 15.34 -4.98
CA THR A 120 -6.85 15.79 -4.82
C THR A 120 -6.94 17.30 -4.69
N THR A 121 -6.00 17.92 -3.98
CA THR A 121 -5.92 19.39 -3.79
C THR A 121 -5.60 20.08 -5.11
N LEU A 122 -4.63 19.57 -5.88
CA LEU A 122 -4.30 20.06 -7.23
C LEU A 122 -5.52 20.00 -8.16
N ARG A 123 -6.26 18.89 -8.11
CA ARG A 123 -7.49 18.70 -8.91
C ARG A 123 -8.61 19.63 -8.48
N ASP A 124 -8.73 19.95 -7.19
CA ASP A 124 -9.75 20.88 -6.69
C ASP A 124 -9.43 22.32 -7.11
N ALA A 125 -8.16 22.68 -7.22
CA ALA A 125 -7.71 23.99 -7.73
C ALA A 125 -7.84 24.12 -9.25
N ASP A 126 -7.46 23.08 -10.00
CA ASP A 126 -7.61 23.02 -11.47
C ASP A 126 -8.26 21.70 -11.91
N PRO A 127 -9.60 21.65 -11.96
CA PRO A 127 -10.33 20.47 -12.43
C PRO A 127 -10.15 20.19 -13.93
N SER A 128 -9.68 21.17 -14.71
CA SER A 128 -9.51 21.02 -16.16
C SER A 128 -8.30 20.14 -16.51
N ASN A 129 -7.35 20.01 -15.58
CA ASN A 129 -6.20 19.13 -15.73
C ASN A 129 -6.63 17.65 -15.69
N SER A 130 -6.76 17.05 -16.88
CA SER A 130 -7.21 15.68 -17.05
C SER A 130 -6.35 14.64 -16.32
N ARG A 131 -5.04 14.89 -16.15
CA ARG A 131 -4.12 13.99 -15.46
C ARG A 131 -4.42 13.94 -13.96
N ASN A 132 -4.49 15.11 -13.32
CA ASN A 132 -4.81 15.21 -11.89
C ASN A 132 -6.24 14.74 -11.61
N ALA A 133 -7.18 15.06 -12.51
CA ALA A 133 -8.55 14.56 -12.43
C ALA A 133 -8.62 13.02 -12.43
N GLN A 134 -7.93 12.36 -13.37
CA GLN A 134 -7.90 10.89 -13.44
C GLN A 134 -7.24 10.26 -12.21
N LEU A 135 -6.11 10.80 -11.75
CA LEU A 135 -5.42 10.30 -10.56
C LEU A 135 -6.27 10.48 -9.29
N ALA A 136 -6.88 11.65 -9.10
CA ALA A 136 -7.80 11.90 -7.99
C ALA A 136 -9.00 10.95 -8.01
N GLN A 137 -9.57 10.65 -9.18
CA GLN A 137 -10.64 9.67 -9.31
C GLN A 137 -10.18 8.26 -8.98
N ARG A 138 -8.96 7.86 -9.36
CA ARG A 138 -8.38 6.57 -8.96
C ARG A 138 -8.26 6.47 -7.44
N TYR A 139 -7.75 7.50 -6.76
CA TYR A 139 -7.70 7.52 -5.29
C TYR A 139 -9.08 7.48 -4.65
N LYS A 140 -10.04 8.24 -5.19
CA LYS A 140 -11.41 8.31 -4.69
C LYS A 140 -12.14 6.96 -4.83
N ASN A 141 -12.06 6.35 -6.00
CA ASN A 141 -12.78 5.13 -6.34
C ASN A 141 -12.09 3.88 -5.80
N GLY A 142 -10.77 3.93 -5.66
CA GLY A 142 -9.95 2.79 -5.29
C GLY A 142 -9.57 1.92 -6.48
N TRP A 143 -9.15 0.71 -6.17
CA TRP A 143 -8.70 -0.29 -7.13
C TRP A 143 -9.78 -1.32 -7.35
N PHE A 144 -10.36 -1.35 -8.55
CA PHE A 144 -11.10 -2.52 -8.99
C PHE A 144 -10.11 -3.63 -9.39
N ILE A 145 -10.27 -4.81 -8.81
CA ILE A 145 -9.48 -5.98 -9.17
C ILE A 145 -10.23 -6.76 -10.24
N ALA A 146 -9.69 -6.76 -11.46
CA ALA A 146 -10.23 -7.59 -12.53
C ALA A 146 -10.00 -9.08 -12.25
N ASP A 147 -10.79 -9.94 -12.88
CA ASP A 147 -10.66 -11.40 -12.76
C ASP A 147 -9.23 -11.90 -13.04
N SER A 148 -8.86 -12.99 -12.37
CA SER A 148 -7.51 -13.58 -12.42
C SER A 148 -6.40 -12.62 -11.99
N ARG A 149 -6.72 -11.68 -11.11
CA ARG A 149 -5.76 -10.78 -10.47
C ARG A 149 -5.95 -10.77 -8.96
N ILE A 150 -4.86 -10.43 -8.29
CA ILE A 150 -4.82 -10.23 -6.84
C ILE A 150 -4.24 -8.85 -6.50
N PHE A 151 -4.61 -8.33 -5.34
CA PHE A 151 -4.04 -7.10 -4.78
C PHE A 151 -3.08 -7.44 -3.64
N PRO A 152 -1.77 -7.61 -3.93
CA PRO A 152 -0.80 -7.96 -2.91
C PRO A 152 -0.43 -6.75 -2.05
N MET A 153 -0.43 -6.92 -0.72
CA MET A 153 0.09 -5.94 0.23
C MET A 153 1.02 -6.58 1.26
N GLY A 154 1.97 -5.81 1.76
CA GLY A 154 2.85 -6.24 2.85
C GLY A 154 2.19 -6.12 4.22
N ASP A 155 2.68 -6.89 5.18
CA ASP A 155 2.25 -6.86 6.58
C ASP A 155 2.67 -5.57 7.28
N ASN A 156 3.89 -5.14 6.99
CA ASN A 156 4.42 -3.84 7.39
C ASN A 156 3.98 -2.82 6.34
N ARG A 157 2.79 -2.26 6.55
CA ARG A 157 2.11 -1.41 5.56
C ARG A 157 2.90 -0.15 5.27
N ASP A 158 3.48 0.48 6.27
CA ASP A 158 4.14 1.77 6.07
C ASP A 158 5.53 1.61 5.41
N ASN A 159 6.13 0.41 5.51
CA ASN A 159 7.41 0.10 4.87
C ASN A 159 7.29 -1.00 3.80
N SER A 160 6.27 -0.91 2.95
CA SER A 160 6.05 -1.88 1.87
C SER A 160 5.74 -1.17 0.55
N ARG A 161 6.58 -1.42 -0.46
CA ARG A 161 6.23 -1.16 -1.87
C ARG A 161 5.32 -2.28 -2.36
N ASP A 162 4.03 -2.00 -2.49
CA ASP A 162 3.02 -2.98 -2.85
C ASP A 162 1.94 -2.40 -3.78
N ALA A 163 0.83 -3.12 -3.95
CA ALA A 163 -0.18 -2.83 -4.96
C ALA A 163 -0.86 -1.46 -4.78
N ARG A 164 -0.71 -0.80 -3.62
CA ARG A 164 -1.10 0.63 -3.48
C ARG A 164 -0.48 1.51 -4.57
N TYR A 165 0.78 1.24 -4.90
CA TYR A 165 1.54 2.04 -5.85
C TYR A 165 1.40 1.53 -7.29
N PHE A 166 1.53 0.22 -7.50
CA PHE A 166 1.56 -0.39 -8.83
C PHE A 166 0.27 -1.09 -9.28
N GLY A 167 -0.69 -1.29 -8.39
CA GLY A 167 -1.99 -1.90 -8.68
C GLY A 167 -2.05 -3.44 -8.59
N PRO A 168 -3.21 -4.03 -8.93
CA PRO A 168 -3.40 -5.47 -8.91
C PRO A 168 -2.52 -6.20 -9.95
N ILE A 169 -1.96 -7.33 -9.57
CA ILE A 169 -1.11 -8.17 -10.42
C ILE A 169 -1.86 -9.41 -10.89
N ALA A 170 -1.49 -9.95 -12.05
CA ALA A 170 -2.06 -11.20 -12.54
C ALA A 170 -1.66 -12.38 -11.64
N GLU A 171 -2.61 -13.25 -11.30
CA GLU A 171 -2.39 -14.44 -10.47
C GLU A 171 -1.29 -15.34 -11.01
N LYS A 172 -1.18 -15.46 -12.34
CA LYS A 172 -0.11 -16.23 -13.00
C LYS A 172 1.32 -15.74 -12.72
N LYS A 173 1.49 -14.53 -12.17
CA LYS A 173 2.80 -14.01 -11.72
C LYS A 173 3.16 -14.50 -10.31
N VAL A 174 2.22 -15.10 -9.58
CA VAL A 174 2.45 -15.71 -8.27
C VAL A 174 3.16 -17.03 -8.48
N LEU A 175 4.34 -17.18 -7.88
CA LEU A 175 5.18 -18.37 -8.02
C LEU A 175 4.77 -19.52 -7.08
N GLY A 176 4.13 -19.20 -5.96
CA GLY A 176 3.71 -20.18 -4.98
C GLY A 176 3.19 -19.54 -3.70
N HIS A 177 2.82 -20.40 -2.74
CA HIS A 177 2.35 -20.01 -1.42
C HIS A 177 3.42 -20.30 -0.38
N ALA A 178 3.61 -19.37 0.55
CA ALA A 178 4.51 -19.58 1.68
C ALA A 178 3.82 -20.47 2.72
N LEU A 179 4.39 -21.66 2.99
CA LEU A 179 3.78 -22.67 3.88
C LEU A 179 4.44 -22.73 5.26
N PHE A 180 5.76 -22.52 5.33
CA PHE A 180 6.56 -22.75 6.53
C PHE A 180 7.72 -21.76 6.63
N ILE A 181 8.00 -21.30 7.85
CA ILE A 181 9.19 -20.55 8.21
C ILE A 181 10.19 -21.56 8.76
N TYR A 182 11.30 -21.75 8.06
CA TYR A 182 12.36 -22.67 8.51
C TYR A 182 13.50 -21.97 9.29
N PHE A 183 13.62 -20.65 9.19
CA PHE A 183 14.67 -19.86 9.85
C PHE A 183 14.18 -18.43 10.16
N PRO A 184 14.62 -17.77 11.26
CA PRO A 184 15.49 -18.28 12.33
C PRO A 184 14.83 -19.41 13.13
N PHE A 185 15.64 -20.27 13.76
CA PHE A 185 15.15 -21.42 14.54
C PHE A 185 14.12 -21.05 15.60
N SER A 186 14.24 -19.85 16.19
CA SER A 186 13.28 -19.29 17.16
C SER A 186 11.90 -18.95 16.57
N ARG A 187 11.77 -18.92 15.24
CA ARG A 187 10.54 -18.59 14.50
C ARG A 187 10.10 -19.74 13.61
N ILE A 188 10.63 -20.95 13.82
CA ILE A 188 10.20 -22.13 13.07
C ILE A 188 8.72 -22.38 13.31
N GLY A 189 7.97 -22.57 12.22
CA GLY A 189 6.55 -22.84 12.29
C GLY A 189 5.84 -22.67 10.95
N SER A 190 4.60 -23.13 10.88
CA SER A 190 3.72 -22.92 9.73
C SER A 190 3.29 -21.46 9.61
N ILE A 191 3.07 -21.03 8.37
CA ILE A 191 2.47 -19.73 8.07
C ILE A 191 0.96 -19.93 8.08
N HIS A 192 0.29 -19.23 9.02
CA HIS A 192 -1.16 -19.13 9.15
C HIS A 192 -1.57 -17.67 9.06
#